data_AF-A0A7Y1XSF6-F1
#
_entry.id   AF-A0A7Y1XSF6-F1
#
_cell.length_a   1.000
_cell.length_b   1.000
_cell.length_c   1.000
_cell.angle_alpha   90.00
_cell.angle_beta   90.00
_cell.angle_gamma   90.00
#
_symmetry.space_group_name_H-M   'P 1'
#
loop_
_entity.id
_entity.type
_entity.pdbx_description
1 polymer ?
#
loop_
_entity_poly.entity_id
_entity_poly.type
_entity_poly.pdbx_seq_one_letter_code
_entity_poly.pdbx_strand_id
1 'polypeptide(L)'
;MTALFALSLSLGIVALLAWIVMAALASNLEGWDWLHPDNGLGATGKAVIAAMVGFGMAGISADFAGWATLVGVGAAVAGAVGAVLLTRALD
;
A
#
# COMPACT_ATOMS: atom_id res chain seq x y z
N MET A 1 -13.62 14.12 2.40
CA MET A 1 -13.20 12.73 2.10
C MET A 1 -11.70 12.55 2.23
N THR A 2 -10.94 13.60 1.95
CA THR A 2 -9.51 13.78 2.21
C THR A 2 -8.99 13.09 3.47
N ALA A 3 -9.66 13.24 4.62
CA ALA A 3 -9.21 12.61 5.87
C ALA A 3 -9.16 11.08 5.80
N LEU A 4 -10.13 10.42 5.16
CA LEU A 4 -10.15 8.95 5.01
C LEU A 4 -9.06 8.49 4.04
N PHE A 5 -8.89 9.20 2.91
CA PHE A 5 -7.84 8.87 1.95
C PHE A 5 -6.44 9.11 2.54
N ALA A 6 -6.25 10.20 3.28
CA ALA A 6 -5.02 10.51 4.00
C ALA A 6 -4.70 9.48 5.08
N LEU A 7 -5.70 9.01 5.82
CA LEU A 7 -5.53 7.97 6.84
C LEU A 7 -5.18 6.61 6.22
N SER A 8 -5.84 6.24 5.11
CA SER A 8 -5.46 5.04 4.36
C SER A 8 -4.03 5.12 3.83
N LEU A 9 -3.66 6.27 3.25
CA LEU A 9 -2.32 6.48 2.71
C LEU A 9 -1.26 6.44 3.81
N SER A 10 -1.50 7.10 4.95
CA SER A 10 -0.54 7.13 6.05
C SER A 10 -0.33 5.75 6.65
N LEU A 11 -1.41 4.99 6.89
CA LEU A 11 -1.30 3.60 7.34
C LEU A 11 -0.58 2.71 6.32
N GLY A 12 -0.88 2.87 5.03
CA GLY A 12 -0.21 2.14 3.95
C GLY A 12 1.29 2.43 3.90
N ILE A 13 1.69 3.71 4.01
CA ILE A 13 3.11 4.10 4.04
C ILE A 13 3.80 3.56 5.29
N VAL A 14 3.19 3.67 6.47
CA VAL A 14 3.77 3.13 7.71
C VAL A 14 3.96 1.62 7.61
N ALA A 15 2.97 0.89 7.09
CA ALA A 15 3.07 -0.55 6.87
C ALA A 15 4.17 -0.91 5.85
N LEU A 16 4.29 -0.14 4.76
CA LEU A 16 5.34 -0.31 3.76
C LEU A 16 6.73 -0.07 4.36
N LEU A 17 6.90 0.97 5.17
CA LEU A 17 8.17 1.25 5.85
C LEU A 17 8.51 0.13 6.84
N ALA A 18 7.54 -0.33 7.63
CA ALA A 18 7.75 -1.47 8.52
C ALA A 18 8.16 -2.73 7.75
N TRP A 19 7.54 -2.98 6.59
CA TRP A 19 7.89 -4.09 5.71
C TRP A 19 9.35 -4.00 5.22
N ILE A 20 9.75 -2.82 4.74
CA ILE A 20 11.12 -2.57 4.26
C ILE A 20 12.14 -2.75 5.39
N VAL A 21 11.85 -2.22 6.59
CA VAL A 21 12.72 -2.38 7.76
C VAL A 21 12.86 -3.85 8.15
N MET A 22 11.77 -4.61 8.20
CA MET A 22 11.83 -6.05 8.52
C MET A 22 12.61 -6.84 7.46
N ALA A 23 12.37 -6.58 6.18
CA ALA A 23 13.12 -7.23 5.10
C ALA A 23 14.62 -6.90 5.15
N ALA A 24 14.96 -5.63 5.43
CA ALA A 24 16.34 -5.20 5.57
C ALA A 24 17.02 -5.82 6.81
N LEU A 25 16.33 -5.93 7.94
CA LEU A 25 16.87 -6.60 9.12
C LEU A 25 17.11 -8.09 8.87
N ALA A 26 16.15 -8.77 8.24
CA ALA A 26 16.29 -10.18 7.88
C ALA A 26 17.47 -10.41 6.92
N SER A 27 17.72 -9.50 5.97
CA SER A 27 18.84 -9.64 5.02
C SER A 27 20.22 -9.29 5.60
N ASN A 28 20.29 -8.52 6.69
CA ASN A 28 21.56 -8.05 7.26
C ASN A 28 21.97 -8.80 8.55
N LEU A 29 21.01 -9.42 9.25
CA LEU A 29 21.28 -10.15 10.50
C LEU A 29 21.23 -11.66 10.25
N GLU A 30 22.37 -12.33 10.43
CA GLU A 30 22.47 -13.79 10.33
C GLU A 30 21.53 -14.47 11.34
N GLY A 31 20.72 -15.43 10.86
CA GLY A 31 19.76 -16.21 11.67
C GLY A 31 18.40 -15.55 11.89
N TRP A 32 18.14 -14.39 11.28
CA TRP A 32 16.87 -13.65 11.39
C TRP A 32 15.95 -13.82 10.18
N ASP A 33 16.19 -14.84 9.34
CA ASP A 33 15.38 -15.12 8.15
C ASP A 33 13.89 -15.30 8.50
N TRP A 34 13.56 -15.82 9.69
CA TRP A 34 12.18 -15.98 10.15
C TRP A 34 11.41 -14.65 10.26
N LEU A 35 12.11 -13.51 10.41
CA LEU A 35 11.52 -12.18 10.47
C LEU A 35 11.19 -11.62 9.08
N HIS A 36 11.64 -12.27 8.00
CA HIS A 36 11.36 -11.80 6.66
C HIS A 36 9.84 -11.76 6.43
N PRO A 37 9.25 -10.61 6.06
CA PRO A 37 7.80 -10.46 6.02
C PRO A 37 7.12 -11.35 4.95
N ASP A 38 7.91 -11.81 3.96
CA ASP A 38 7.46 -12.81 2.99
C ASP A 38 7.13 -14.17 3.61
N ASN A 39 7.72 -14.52 4.76
CA ASN A 39 7.45 -15.79 5.44
C ASN A 39 6.10 -15.81 6.17
N GLY A 40 5.58 -14.64 6.56
CA GLY A 40 4.29 -14.53 7.26
C GLY A 40 3.14 -14.09 6.36
N LEU A 41 3.31 -12.95 5.70
CA LEU A 41 2.24 -12.28 4.94
C LEU A 41 2.39 -12.47 3.42
N GLY A 42 3.61 -12.69 2.93
CA GLY A 42 3.89 -13.00 1.53
C GLY A 42 3.29 -12.02 0.53
N ALA A 43 2.91 -12.54 -0.64
CA ALA A 43 2.28 -11.78 -1.72
C ALA A 43 0.96 -11.10 -1.31
N THR A 44 0.20 -11.71 -0.38
CA THR A 44 -1.06 -11.14 0.11
C THR A 44 -0.82 -9.86 0.92
N GLY A 45 0.20 -9.84 1.78
CA GLY A 45 0.59 -8.64 2.53
C GLY A 45 1.01 -7.49 1.64
N LYS A 46 1.86 -7.78 0.64
CA LYS A 46 2.27 -6.81 -0.38
C LYS A 46 1.07 -6.22 -1.11
N ALA A 47 0.12 -7.06 -1.53
CA ALA A 47 -1.09 -6.63 -2.20
C ALA A 47 -1.97 -5.71 -1.32
N VAL A 48 -2.14 -6.03 -0.03
CA VAL A 48 -2.93 -5.19 0.90
C VAL A 48 -2.27 -3.82 1.10
N ILE A 49 -0.96 -3.80 1.36
CA ILE A 49 -0.21 -2.54 1.52
C ILE A 49 -0.30 -1.70 0.25
N ALA A 50 -0.09 -2.32 -0.92
CA ALA A 50 -0.22 -1.65 -2.21
C ALA A 50 -1.63 -1.11 -2.45
N ALA A 51 -2.67 -1.86 -2.10
CA ALA A 51 -4.06 -1.41 -2.19
C ALA A 51 -4.31 -0.16 -1.32
N MET A 52 -3.83 -0.15 -0.07
CA MET A 52 -3.99 0.98 0.86
C MET A 52 -3.30 2.25 0.36
N VAL A 53 -2.07 2.10 -0.16
CA VAL A 53 -1.31 3.21 -0.75
C VAL A 53 -1.98 3.70 -2.02
N GLY A 54 -2.34 2.80 -2.95
CA GLY A 54 -3.02 3.14 -4.20
C GLY A 54 -4.36 3.83 -3.99
N PHE A 55 -5.18 3.32 -3.05
CA PHE A 55 -6.44 3.93 -2.66
C PHE A 55 -6.26 5.34 -2.11
N GLY A 56 -5.36 5.49 -1.13
CA GLY A 56 -5.11 6.76 -0.48
C GLY A 56 -4.54 7.80 -1.44
N MET A 57 -3.57 7.42 -2.28
CA MET A 57 -2.91 8.33 -3.21
C MET A 57 -3.89 8.80 -4.30
N ALA A 58 -4.59 7.87 -4.96
CA ALA A 58 -5.56 8.23 -6.00
C ALA A 58 -6.77 9.00 -5.45
N GLY A 59 -7.25 8.65 -4.25
CA GLY A 59 -8.32 9.37 -3.57
C GLY A 59 -7.95 10.80 -3.20
N ILE A 60 -6.74 11.03 -2.66
CA ILE A 60 -6.22 12.38 -2.37
C ILE A 60 -6.04 13.16 -3.68
N SER A 61 -5.46 12.56 -4.72
CA SER A 61 -5.30 13.23 -6.01
C SER A 61 -6.63 13.69 -6.61
N ALA A 62 -7.68 12.87 -6.54
CA ALA A 62 -9.00 13.23 -7.04
C ALA A 62 -9.67 14.32 -6.20
N ASP A 63 -9.50 14.31 -4.87
CA ASP A 63 -10.00 15.35 -3.97
C ASP A 63 -9.31 16.70 -4.25
N PHE A 64 -7.99 16.71 -4.45
CA PHE A 64 -7.23 17.89 -4.85
C PHE A 64 -7.59 18.41 -6.24
N ALA A 65 -7.95 17.53 -7.17
CA ALA A 65 -8.41 17.91 -8.50
C ALA A 65 -9.83 18.52 -8.50
N GLY A 66 -10.50 18.57 -7.34
CA GLY A 66 -11.85 19.10 -7.21
C GLY A 66 -12.91 18.22 -7.88
N TRP A 67 -12.63 16.93 -8.07
CA TRP A 67 -13.55 16.02 -8.73
C TRP A 67 -14.78 15.74 -7.86
N ALA A 68 -15.90 15.46 -8.53
CA ALA A 68 -17.12 15.06 -7.84
C ALA A 68 -16.87 13.81 -6.98
N THR A 69 -17.49 13.78 -5.81
CA THR A 69 -17.31 12.75 -4.77
C THR A 69 -17.33 11.32 -5.30
N LEU A 70 -18.30 10.97 -6.15
CA LEU A 70 -18.42 9.64 -6.76
C LEU A 70 -17.23 9.29 -7.66
N VAL A 71 -16.73 10.26 -8.41
CA VAL A 71 -15.56 10.11 -9.28
C VAL A 71 -14.29 9.95 -8.44
N GLY A 72 -14.19 10.67 -7.32
CA GLY A 72 -13.07 10.53 -6.39
C GLY A 72 -13.01 9.15 -5.73
N VAL A 73 -14.15 8.60 -5.31
CA VAL A 73 -14.21 7.21 -4.81
C VAL A 73 -13.86 6.21 -5.92
N GLY A 74 -14.37 6.42 -7.14
CA GLY A 74 -14.03 5.58 -8.29
C GLY A 74 -12.53 5.58 -8.60
N ALA A 75 -11.90 6.75 -8.57
CA ALA A 75 -10.46 6.91 -8.75
C ALA A 75 -9.67 6.20 -7.62
N ALA A 76 -10.11 6.32 -6.38
CA ALA A 76 -9.49 5.63 -5.24
C ALA A 76 -9.55 4.11 -5.39
N VAL A 77 -10.71 3.55 -5.76
CA VAL A 77 -10.86 2.10 -6.01
C VAL A 77 -9.99 1.67 -7.20
N ALA A 78 -9.97 2.44 -8.29
CA ALA A 78 -9.11 2.16 -9.44
C ALA A 78 -7.62 2.19 -9.07
N GLY A 79 -7.20 3.14 -8.24
CA GLY A 79 -5.83 3.22 -7.72
C GLY A 79 -5.46 2.01 -6.86
N ALA A 80 -6.37 1.55 -6.00
CA ALA A 80 -6.17 0.35 -5.19
C ALA A 80 -5.99 -0.91 -6.06
N VAL A 81 -6.91 -1.12 -7.02
CA VAL A 81 -6.86 -2.26 -7.93
C VAL A 81 -5.61 -2.20 -8.81
N GLY A 82 -5.29 -1.03 -9.35
CA GLY A 82 -4.09 -0.83 -10.17
C GLY A 82 -2.81 -1.18 -9.41
N ALA A 83 -2.69 -0.75 -8.15
CA ALA A 83 -1.54 -1.06 -7.32
C ALA A 83 -1.42 -2.56 -7.01
N VAL A 84 -2.54 -3.24 -6.73
CA VAL A 84 -2.57 -4.71 -6.53
C VAL A 84 -2.16 -5.47 -7.79
N LEU A 85 -2.67 -5.05 -8.95
CA LEU A 85 -2.30 -5.67 -10.22
C LEU A 85 -0.81 -5.46 -10.50
N LEU A 86 -0.28 -4.28 -10.18
CA LEU A 86 1.14 -3.99 -10.33
C LEU A 86 2.00 -4.88 -9.44
N THR A 87 1.60 -5.10 -8.17
CA THR A 87 2.32 -6.05 -7.30
C THR A 87 2.36 -7.46 -7.88
N ARG A 88 1.26 -7.92 -8.49
CA ARG A 88 1.20 -9.26 -9.11
C ARG A 88 1.98 -9.37 -10.40
N ALA A 89 2.21 -8.26 -11.10
CA ALA A 89 3.00 -8.24 -12.33
C ALA A 89 4.52 -8.19 -12.06
N LEU A 90 4.91 -7.86 -10.83
CA LEU A 90 6.31 -7.70 -10.41
C LEU A 90 6.83 -8.87 -9.54
N ASP A 91 5.94 -9.70 -9.02
CA ASP A 91 6.25 -10.99 -8.38
C ASP A 91 6.55 -12.06 -9.44
#